data_AF-A0A4Y3KMW1-F1
#
_entry.id   AF-A0A4Y3KMW1-F1
#
_cell.length_a   1.000
_cell.length_b   1.000
_cell.length_c   1.000
_cell.angle_alpha   90.00
_cell.angle_beta   90.00
_cell.angle_gamma   90.00
#
_symmetry.space_group_name_H-M   'P 1'
#
loop_
_entity.id
_entity.type
_entity.pdbx_description
1 polymer ?
#
loop_
_entity_poly.entity_id
_entity_poly.type
_entity_poly.pdbx_seq_one_letter_code
_entity_poly.pdbx_strand_id
1 'polypeptide(L)'
;MSEQDPTHGPASDASSADTSPPAFRLGMVPGVNPGRWVRVWEERIRDVALDLVPVAAADAVDALRAGDVAASLLRLPVDRAGIDAIPMYTEATVVVVPKDHLFTAAEEITAADLADETLVVPVDDVLGWADAPGERFAGAVATTSDAVDLVAAGHAVLVAPHSVARLHLRRGLTTRPVTDAPGSAVGLAWLTESYDDLTEELIGIVRGRTATSSRGRGATAEAPTKASGKGSGKGGAGKSGAGKAGGAKSGTGKGGAGKGGAGKATKGAAAGGRRAPSPRTSGGRKPGTNRGRKR
;
A
#
# COMPACT_ATOMS: atom_id res chain seq x y z
N MET A 1 38.66 -78.60 -5.47
CA MET A 1 38.20 -78.03 -4.20
C MET A 1 38.27 -76.52 -4.36
N SER A 2 37.09 -75.93 -4.59
CA SER A 2 36.70 -74.52 -4.46
C SER A 2 37.37 -73.43 -5.32
N GLU A 3 36.65 -73.09 -6.41
CA GLU A 3 36.42 -71.72 -6.88
C GLU A 3 36.00 -70.77 -5.74
N GLN A 4 36.41 -69.51 -5.83
CA GLN A 4 35.57 -68.38 -5.42
C GLN A 4 36.05 -67.07 -6.08
N ASP A 5 35.15 -66.54 -6.92
CA ASP A 5 35.10 -65.21 -7.54
C ASP A 5 34.70 -64.13 -6.49
N PRO A 6 34.84 -62.82 -6.81
CA PRO A 6 34.99 -61.72 -5.85
C PRO A 6 33.66 -61.11 -5.41
N THR A 7 33.61 -60.62 -4.17
CA THR A 7 32.51 -59.77 -3.69
C THR A 7 32.90 -58.30 -3.72
N HIS A 8 32.38 -57.62 -4.73
CA HIS A 8 32.21 -56.17 -4.81
C HIS A 8 31.24 -55.73 -3.71
N GLY A 9 31.72 -54.99 -2.71
CA GLY A 9 30.86 -54.33 -1.73
C GLY A 9 30.25 -53.05 -2.33
N PRO A 10 28.94 -52.81 -2.22
CA PRO A 10 28.32 -51.65 -2.85
C PRO A 10 28.76 -50.36 -2.18
N ALA A 11 29.15 -49.40 -3.02
CA ALA A 11 29.26 -48.00 -2.67
C ALA A 11 27.92 -47.51 -2.08
N SER A 12 27.99 -46.93 -0.89
CA SER A 12 26.88 -46.21 -0.28
C SER A 12 26.69 -44.89 -1.01
N ASP A 13 26.01 -44.96 -2.16
CA ASP A 13 25.54 -43.79 -2.89
C ASP A 13 24.10 -43.49 -2.45
N ALA A 14 23.97 -42.51 -1.57
CA ALA A 14 22.69 -41.87 -1.25
C ALA A 14 22.98 -40.44 -0.80
N SER A 15 23.63 -39.66 -1.67
CA SER A 15 23.42 -38.23 -1.65
C SER A 15 21.93 -38.02 -1.95
N SER A 16 21.15 -37.78 -0.91
CA SER A 16 19.75 -37.38 -1.04
C SER A 16 19.79 -36.05 -1.79
N ALA A 17 19.58 -36.10 -3.10
CA ALA A 17 19.40 -34.90 -3.90
C ALA A 17 18.21 -34.17 -3.27
N ASP A 18 18.50 -33.03 -2.63
CA ASP A 18 17.53 -32.09 -2.13
C ASP A 18 16.64 -31.71 -3.30
N THR A 19 15.54 -32.46 -3.49
CA THR A 19 14.59 -32.26 -4.58
C THR A 19 13.62 -31.20 -4.10
N SER A 20 14.18 -30.03 -3.77
CA SER A 20 13.39 -28.83 -3.60
C SER A 20 12.85 -28.46 -4.98
N PRO A 21 11.53 -28.20 -5.12
CA PRO A 21 10.96 -27.78 -6.39
C PRO A 21 11.67 -26.51 -6.88
N PRO A 22 11.79 -26.30 -8.20
CA PRO A 22 12.35 -25.07 -8.72
C PRO A 22 11.56 -23.88 -8.14
N ALA A 23 12.28 -22.84 -7.73
CA ALA A 23 11.70 -21.67 -7.07
C ALA A 23 11.89 -20.41 -7.92
N PHE A 24 10.83 -19.63 -8.07
CA PHE A 24 10.87 -18.28 -8.61
C PHE A 24 11.07 -17.31 -7.44
N ARG A 25 12.24 -16.67 -7.35
CA ARG A 25 12.59 -15.76 -6.25
C ARG A 25 12.06 -14.35 -6.53
N LEU A 26 11.13 -13.89 -5.71
CA LEU A 26 10.51 -12.57 -5.78
C LEU A 26 11.00 -11.69 -4.63
N GLY A 27 11.80 -10.68 -4.97
CA GLY A 27 12.26 -9.65 -4.03
C GLY A 27 11.11 -8.77 -3.54
N MET A 28 11.16 -8.35 -2.28
CA MET A 28 10.14 -7.48 -1.69
C MET A 28 10.75 -6.46 -0.75
N VAL A 29 10.52 -5.18 -1.05
CA VAL A 29 10.89 -4.09 -0.16
C VAL A 29 9.86 -3.89 0.96
N PRO A 30 10.23 -3.25 2.10
CA PRO A 30 9.31 -2.99 3.19
C PRO A 30 8.02 -2.28 2.76
N GLY A 31 6.91 -2.71 3.35
CA GLY A 31 5.57 -2.15 3.10
C GLY A 31 4.82 -2.75 1.90
N VAL A 32 5.44 -3.57 1.06
CA VAL A 32 4.71 -4.27 -0.01
C VAL A 32 4.10 -5.57 0.51
N ASN A 33 2.82 -5.81 0.21
CA ASN A 33 2.11 -7.04 0.58
C ASN A 33 1.78 -7.87 -0.67
N PRO A 34 2.48 -8.99 -0.91
CA PRO A 34 2.31 -9.81 -2.11
C PRO A 34 1.15 -10.81 -2.01
N GLY A 35 0.45 -10.90 -0.86
CA GLY A 35 -0.37 -12.06 -0.51
C GLY A 35 -1.44 -12.43 -1.53
N ARG A 36 -2.01 -11.44 -2.23
CA ARG A 36 -2.92 -11.69 -3.36
C ARG A 36 -2.23 -12.41 -4.52
N TRP A 37 -1.04 -11.97 -4.92
CA TRP A 37 -0.32 -12.54 -6.07
C TRP A 37 0.28 -13.90 -5.75
N VAL A 38 0.77 -14.09 -4.51
CA VAL A 38 1.26 -15.40 -4.02
C VAL A 38 0.18 -16.45 -4.18
N ARG A 39 -1.03 -16.16 -3.67
CA ARG A 39 -2.16 -17.09 -3.78
C ARG A 39 -2.49 -17.43 -5.24
N VAL A 40 -2.53 -16.44 -6.13
CA VAL A 40 -2.85 -16.68 -7.54
C VAL A 40 -1.72 -17.45 -8.24
N TRP A 41 -0.46 -17.20 -7.88
CA TRP A 41 0.68 -17.95 -8.37
C TRP A 41 0.58 -19.42 -7.97
N GLU A 42 0.39 -19.71 -6.67
CA GLU A 42 0.25 -21.08 -6.16
C GLU A 42 -0.97 -21.82 -6.74
N GLU A 43 -2.01 -21.09 -7.14
CA GLU A 43 -3.17 -21.66 -7.82
C GLU A 43 -2.87 -22.02 -9.30
N ARG A 44 -2.01 -21.25 -9.99
CA ARG A 44 -1.74 -21.41 -11.43
C ARG A 44 -0.48 -22.20 -11.77
N ILE A 45 0.56 -22.04 -10.97
CA ILE A 45 1.91 -22.53 -11.22
C ILE A 45 2.27 -23.46 -10.07
N ARG A 46 1.76 -24.68 -10.15
CA ARG A 46 1.86 -25.68 -9.07
C ARG A 46 3.26 -26.28 -8.96
N ASP A 47 4.00 -26.28 -10.06
CA ASP A 47 5.29 -26.95 -10.18
C ASP A 47 6.48 -26.04 -9.83
N VAL A 48 6.23 -24.73 -9.61
CA VAL A 48 7.27 -23.74 -9.29
C VAL A 48 6.84 -22.96 -8.05
N ALA A 49 7.60 -23.09 -6.96
CA ALA A 49 7.33 -22.32 -5.74
C ALA A 49 7.60 -20.82 -5.97
N LEU A 50 6.81 -19.95 -5.35
CA LEU A 50 7.12 -18.51 -5.29
C LEU A 50 7.87 -18.22 -3.99
N ASP A 51 9.20 -18.11 -4.08
CA ASP A 51 10.05 -17.81 -2.93
C ASP A 51 10.09 -16.29 -2.69
N LEU A 52 9.66 -15.86 -1.52
CA LEU A 52 9.58 -14.45 -1.16
C LEU A 52 10.83 -14.03 -0.42
N VAL A 53 11.61 -13.14 -1.03
CA VAL A 53 12.90 -12.68 -0.50
C VAL A 53 12.73 -11.25 0.01
N PRO A 54 12.75 -11.00 1.33
CA PRO A 54 12.81 -9.64 1.85
C PRO A 54 14.13 -8.98 1.42
N VAL A 55 14.05 -7.77 0.87
CA VAL A 55 15.21 -6.99 0.42
C VAL A 55 15.10 -5.57 0.98
N ALA A 56 16.19 -5.00 1.46
CA ALA A 56 16.20 -3.59 1.82
C ALA A 56 15.88 -2.74 0.58
N ALA A 57 15.18 -1.61 0.76
CA ALA A 57 14.75 -0.81 -0.39
C ALA A 57 15.93 -0.31 -1.24
N ALA A 58 17.05 0.05 -0.59
CA ALA A 58 18.27 0.49 -1.25
C ALA A 58 18.93 -0.62 -2.10
N ASP A 59 18.78 -1.89 -1.69
CA ASP A 59 19.47 -3.03 -2.30
C ASP A 59 18.63 -3.72 -3.38
N ALA A 60 17.36 -3.31 -3.56
CA ALA A 60 16.40 -4.01 -4.42
C ALA A 60 16.83 -4.10 -5.90
N VAL A 61 17.50 -3.07 -6.41
CA VAL A 61 18.04 -3.03 -7.77
C VAL A 61 19.29 -3.90 -7.89
N ASP A 62 20.15 -3.88 -6.88
CA ASP A 62 21.39 -4.67 -6.89
C ASP A 62 21.09 -6.16 -6.75
N ALA A 63 20.07 -6.53 -5.97
CA ALA A 63 19.58 -7.91 -5.88
C ALA A 63 19.06 -8.45 -7.23
N LEU A 64 18.42 -7.60 -8.04
CA LEU A 64 18.05 -7.95 -9.42
C LEU A 64 19.30 -8.18 -10.27
N ARG A 65 20.26 -7.24 -10.25
CA ARG A 65 21.50 -7.29 -11.03
C ARG A 65 22.39 -8.48 -10.66
N ALA A 66 22.39 -8.88 -9.39
CA ALA A 66 23.11 -10.04 -8.90
C ALA A 66 22.44 -11.38 -9.27
N GLY A 67 21.19 -11.35 -9.75
CA GLY A 67 20.40 -12.56 -9.97
C GLY A 67 19.91 -13.23 -8.68
N ASP A 68 19.98 -12.53 -7.54
CA ASP A 68 19.47 -13.02 -6.26
C ASP A 68 17.94 -13.13 -6.28
N VAL A 69 17.27 -12.29 -7.08
CA VAL A 69 15.83 -12.36 -7.31
C VAL A 69 15.55 -12.23 -8.81
N ALA A 70 14.57 -12.98 -9.31
CA ALA A 70 14.17 -12.94 -10.72
C ALA A 70 13.32 -11.71 -11.04
N ALA A 71 12.51 -11.27 -10.07
CA ALA A 71 11.75 -10.04 -10.12
C ALA A 71 11.70 -9.41 -8.72
N SER A 72 11.36 -8.13 -8.64
CA SER A 72 11.29 -7.40 -7.37
C SER A 72 10.07 -6.48 -7.31
N LEU A 73 9.35 -6.53 -6.20
CA LEU A 73 8.33 -5.57 -5.81
C LEU A 73 9.02 -4.44 -5.06
N LEU A 74 9.24 -3.31 -5.74
CA LEU A 74 10.07 -2.21 -5.27
C LEU A 74 9.40 -0.83 -5.40
N ARG A 75 10.03 0.16 -4.80
CA ARG A 75 9.59 1.57 -4.83
C ARG A 75 10.16 2.25 -6.08
N LEU A 76 9.34 3.05 -6.75
CA LEU A 76 9.73 3.83 -7.92
C LEU A 76 9.89 5.31 -7.54
N PRO A 77 10.77 6.07 -8.23
CA PRO A 77 11.58 5.65 -9.38
C PRO A 77 12.82 4.83 -8.99
N VAL A 78 13.33 4.05 -9.95
CA VAL A 78 14.64 3.38 -9.89
C VAL A 78 15.42 3.68 -11.16
N ASP A 79 16.74 3.50 -11.12
CA ASP A 79 17.57 3.47 -12.33
C ASP A 79 17.07 2.35 -13.26
N ARG A 80 16.72 2.73 -14.50
CA ARG A 80 16.13 1.83 -15.50
C ARG A 80 17.18 1.19 -16.42
N ALA A 81 18.47 1.44 -16.23
CA ALA A 81 19.52 0.82 -17.04
C ALA A 81 19.46 -0.71 -16.91
N GLY A 82 18.99 -1.38 -17.96
CA GLY A 82 18.80 -2.83 -18.02
C GLY A 82 17.61 -3.36 -17.19
N ILE A 83 16.74 -2.47 -16.70
CA ILE A 83 15.61 -2.82 -15.82
C ILE A 83 14.30 -2.37 -16.45
N ASP A 84 13.44 -3.34 -16.71
CA ASP A 84 12.04 -3.09 -17.00
C ASP A 84 11.24 -3.08 -15.70
N ALA A 85 10.24 -2.19 -15.64
CA ALA A 85 9.33 -2.17 -14.49
C ALA A 85 7.96 -1.62 -14.86
N ILE A 86 6.93 -2.22 -14.27
CA ILE A 86 5.53 -1.85 -14.41
C ILE A 86 5.07 -1.17 -13.12
N PRO A 87 4.61 0.09 -13.18
CA PRO A 87 3.93 0.73 -12.05
C PRO A 87 2.64 -0.02 -11.71
N MET A 88 2.38 -0.21 -10.43
CA MET A 88 1.23 -0.98 -9.96
C MET A 88 0.21 -0.09 -9.25
N TYR A 89 0.67 0.62 -8.21
CA TYR A 89 -0.15 1.57 -7.47
C TYR A 89 0.75 2.64 -6.86
N THR A 90 0.15 3.76 -6.48
CA THR A 90 0.81 4.81 -5.72
C THR A 90 0.17 4.90 -4.34
N GLU A 91 0.98 4.82 -3.30
CA GLU A 91 0.51 4.96 -1.93
C GLU A 91 0.43 6.42 -1.52
N ALA A 92 -0.57 6.71 -0.68
CA ALA A 92 -0.63 7.97 0.04
C ALA A 92 0.51 8.06 1.05
N THR A 93 1.01 9.28 1.22
CA THR A 93 1.97 9.64 2.24
C THR A 93 1.25 10.05 3.51
N VAL A 94 1.76 9.59 4.66
CA VAL A 94 1.19 9.89 5.97
C VAL A 94 2.27 10.42 6.89
N VAL A 95 1.87 11.26 7.84
CA VAL A 95 2.68 11.58 9.02
C VAL A 95 2.34 10.62 10.15
N VAL A 96 3.35 10.10 10.85
CA VAL A 96 3.24 9.30 12.06
C VAL A 96 3.47 10.23 13.25
N VAL A 97 2.52 10.22 14.18
CA VAL A 97 2.53 11.08 15.37
C VAL A 97 1.97 10.36 16.61
N PRO A 98 2.28 10.83 17.84
CA PRO A 98 1.56 10.44 19.04
C PRO A 98 0.05 10.70 18.93
N LYS A 99 -0.75 9.88 19.63
CA LYS A 99 -2.23 10.01 19.63
C LYS A 99 -2.76 11.30 20.26
N ASP A 100 -1.96 11.99 21.05
CA ASP A 100 -2.24 13.28 21.67
C ASP A 100 -1.65 14.47 20.90
N HIS A 101 -1.05 14.22 19.72
CA HIS A 101 -0.52 15.26 18.85
C HIS A 101 -1.62 16.15 18.25
N LEU A 102 -1.32 17.42 17.97
CA LEU A 102 -2.28 18.40 17.43
C LEU A 102 -2.92 17.94 16.11
N PHE A 103 -2.14 17.33 15.21
CA PHE A 103 -2.63 16.79 13.94
C PHE A 103 -3.76 15.78 14.08
N THR A 104 -3.93 15.16 15.25
CA THR A 104 -5.02 14.23 15.48
C THR A 104 -6.41 14.89 15.52
N ALA A 105 -6.46 16.22 15.64
CA ALA A 105 -7.68 17.03 15.61
C ALA A 105 -8.32 17.13 14.21
N ALA A 106 -7.58 16.79 13.16
CA ALA A 106 -8.08 16.71 11.79
C ALA A 106 -8.02 15.27 11.26
N GLU A 107 -8.78 14.97 10.20
CA GLU A 107 -8.71 13.66 9.52
C GLU A 107 -7.49 13.55 8.60
N GLU A 108 -7.02 14.68 8.06
CA GLU A 108 -5.87 14.85 7.17
C GLU A 108 -5.20 16.20 7.42
N ILE A 109 -3.96 16.35 6.96
CA ILE A 109 -3.17 17.58 7.03
C ILE A 109 -2.59 17.93 5.65
N THR A 110 -1.98 19.10 5.57
CA THR A 110 -1.19 19.57 4.42
C THR A 110 0.30 19.59 4.77
N ALA A 111 1.16 19.70 3.76
CA ALA A 111 2.60 19.84 3.91
C ALA A 111 2.95 21.11 4.68
N ALA A 112 2.15 22.18 4.53
CA ALA A 112 2.34 23.43 5.25
C ALA A 112 2.19 23.25 6.77
N ASP A 113 1.35 22.32 7.22
CA ASP A 113 1.19 22.03 8.66
C ASP A 113 2.46 21.42 9.27
N LEU A 114 3.34 20.82 8.46
CA LEU A 114 4.63 20.28 8.90
C LEU A 114 5.70 21.36 9.12
N ALA A 115 5.47 22.61 8.69
CA ALA A 115 6.49 23.66 8.72
C ALA A 115 7.02 23.99 10.13
N ASP A 116 6.19 23.79 11.15
CA ASP A 116 6.53 24.02 12.56
C ASP A 116 7.00 22.74 13.28
N GLU A 117 7.08 21.60 12.58
CA GLU A 117 7.45 20.31 13.15
C GLU A 117 8.93 19.97 12.95
N THR A 118 9.45 19.11 13.83
CA THR A 118 10.74 18.45 13.63
C THR A 118 10.55 17.13 12.89
N LEU A 119 11.03 17.04 11.65
CA LEU A 119 10.97 15.84 10.82
C LEU A 119 12.18 14.94 11.06
N VAL A 120 11.94 13.69 11.45
CA VAL A 120 12.96 12.64 11.37
C VAL A 120 12.90 11.97 9.99
N VAL A 121 14.04 11.89 9.32
CA VAL A 121 14.19 11.10 8.09
C VAL A 121 15.29 10.07 8.29
N PRO A 122 14.93 8.77 8.32
CA PRO A 122 15.90 7.71 8.53
C PRO A 122 16.74 7.47 7.28
N VAL A 123 17.88 6.80 7.43
CA VAL A 123 18.77 6.44 6.32
C VAL A 123 18.09 5.49 5.33
N ASP A 124 17.17 4.64 5.80
CA ASP A 124 16.37 3.75 4.97
C ASP A 124 15.08 4.39 4.41
N ASP A 125 14.98 5.73 4.39
CA ASP A 125 13.82 6.44 3.84
C ASP A 125 13.55 6.04 2.38
N VAL A 126 12.29 5.71 2.12
CA VAL A 126 11.80 5.29 0.80
C VAL A 126 10.90 6.32 0.14
N LEU A 127 10.58 7.41 0.84
CA LEU A 127 9.73 8.46 0.29
C LEU A 127 10.55 9.44 -0.58
N GLY A 128 11.78 9.75 -0.17
CA GLY A 128 12.67 10.63 -0.93
C GLY A 128 12.15 12.07 -1.04
N TRP A 129 11.35 12.54 -0.08
CA TRP A 129 10.80 13.90 -0.10
C TRP A 129 11.88 14.92 0.30
N ALA A 130 12.67 15.34 -0.69
CA ALA A 130 13.82 16.23 -0.52
C ALA A 130 13.43 17.57 0.15
N ASP A 131 12.36 18.20 -0.35
CA ASP A 131 11.94 19.53 0.07
C ASP A 131 10.72 19.50 1.03
N ALA A 132 10.63 18.48 1.88
CA ALA A 132 9.58 18.40 2.90
C ALA A 132 9.65 19.63 3.85
N PRO A 133 8.52 20.34 4.10
CA PRO A 133 8.49 21.45 5.06
C PRO A 133 8.75 20.97 6.49
N GLY A 134 9.39 21.82 7.30
CA GLY A 134 9.73 21.53 8.69
C GLY A 134 11.24 21.52 8.95
N GLU A 135 11.62 21.48 10.22
CA GLU A 135 13.01 21.41 10.63
C GLU A 135 13.48 19.95 10.61
N ARG A 136 14.66 19.68 10.02
CA ARG A 136 15.22 18.31 10.05
C ARG A 136 15.77 18.01 11.44
N PHE A 137 15.41 16.85 11.98
CA PHE A 137 16.04 16.33 13.19
C PHE A 137 17.55 16.25 13.00
N ALA A 138 18.32 16.82 13.93
CA ALA A 138 19.76 17.01 13.76
C ALA A 138 20.58 15.71 13.85
N GLY A 139 20.02 14.63 14.39
CA GLY A 139 20.70 13.35 14.55
C GLY A 139 20.52 12.40 13.36
N ALA A 140 21.53 11.58 13.09
CA ALA A 140 21.39 10.47 12.15
C ALA A 140 20.56 9.34 12.79
N VAL A 141 19.57 8.86 12.06
CA VAL A 141 18.68 7.77 12.48
C VAL A 141 18.77 6.68 11.43
N ALA A 142 19.22 5.49 11.83
CA ALA A 142 19.58 4.44 10.88
C ALA A 142 18.35 3.85 10.19
N THR A 143 17.31 3.54 10.96
CA THR A 143 16.15 2.83 10.44
C THR A 143 14.84 3.56 10.68
N THR A 144 13.84 3.22 9.88
CA THR A 144 12.46 3.68 10.06
C THR A 144 11.91 3.24 11.42
N SER A 145 12.33 2.08 11.92
CA SER A 145 11.97 1.62 13.28
C SER A 145 12.50 2.56 14.36
N ASP A 146 13.77 2.97 14.27
CA ASP A 146 14.39 3.91 15.22
C ASP A 146 13.76 5.31 15.12
N ALA A 147 13.36 5.73 13.91
CA ALA A 147 12.63 6.97 13.72
C ALA A 147 11.28 6.94 14.45
N VAL A 148 10.57 5.82 14.38
CA VAL A 148 9.32 5.62 15.13
C VAL A 148 9.55 5.62 16.65
N ASP A 149 10.73 5.22 17.13
CA ASP A 149 11.12 5.39 18.53
C ASP A 149 11.18 6.84 18.97
N LEU A 150 11.77 7.72 18.15
CA LEU A 150 11.81 9.15 18.41
C LEU A 150 10.42 9.80 18.36
N VAL A 151 9.57 9.36 17.42
CA VAL A 151 8.18 9.84 17.34
C VAL A 151 7.41 9.48 18.61
N ALA A 152 7.55 8.24 19.09
CA ALA A 152 6.89 7.81 20.32
C ALA A 152 7.39 8.55 21.57
N ALA A 153 8.65 9.00 21.57
CA ALA A 153 9.21 9.85 22.61
C ALA A 153 8.77 11.33 22.50
N GLY A 154 8.06 11.71 21.43
CA GLY A 154 7.58 13.07 21.21
C GLY A 154 8.68 14.05 20.78
N HIS A 155 9.79 13.56 20.22
CA HIS A 155 10.92 14.39 19.80
C HIS A 155 10.88 14.80 18.33
N ALA A 156 10.10 14.10 17.51
CA ALA A 156 9.97 14.35 16.08
C ALA A 156 8.66 13.75 15.54
N VAL A 157 8.35 14.05 14.29
CA VAL A 157 7.33 13.36 13.49
C VAL A 157 8.02 12.67 12.30
N LEU A 158 7.44 11.56 11.83
CA LEU A 158 7.95 10.80 10.68
C LEU A 158 6.95 10.88 9.53
N VAL A 159 7.40 11.26 8.35
CA VAL A 159 6.59 11.18 7.12
C VAL A 159 7.04 9.97 6.31
N ALA A 160 6.09 9.09 5.96
CA ALA A 160 6.40 7.83 5.28
C ALA A 160 5.23 7.36 4.40
N PRO A 161 5.45 6.41 3.47
CA PRO A 161 4.34 5.73 2.80
C PRO A 161 3.45 5.03 3.82
N HIS A 162 2.13 5.04 3.59
CA HIS A 162 1.17 4.50 4.54
C HIS A 162 1.45 3.03 4.93
N SER A 163 1.87 2.18 3.99
CA SER A 163 2.21 0.78 4.33
C SER A 163 3.43 0.64 5.23
N VAL A 164 4.46 1.46 5.04
CA VAL A 164 5.69 1.46 5.84
C VAL A 164 5.38 2.00 7.24
N ALA A 165 4.63 3.09 7.33
CA ALA A 165 4.13 3.60 8.61
C ALA A 165 3.35 2.52 9.38
N ARG A 166 2.45 1.80 8.69
CA ARG A 166 1.66 0.72 9.29
C ARG A 166 2.51 -0.47 9.76
N LEU A 167 3.62 -0.77 9.08
CA LEU A 167 4.54 -1.86 9.46
C LEU A 167 5.16 -1.62 10.83
N HIS A 168 5.51 -0.37 11.15
CA HIS A 168 6.15 0.02 12.41
C HIS A 168 5.17 0.62 13.44
N LEU A 169 3.89 0.76 13.09
CA LEU A 169 2.91 1.41 13.95
C LEU A 169 2.67 0.59 15.22
N ARG A 170 2.78 1.26 16.36
CA ARG A 170 2.60 0.65 17.69
C ARG A 170 1.62 1.43 18.54
N ARG A 171 1.25 0.85 19.68
CA ARG A 171 0.33 1.48 20.63
C ARG A 171 0.84 2.87 21.02
N GLY A 172 -0.06 3.84 21.02
CA GLY A 172 0.25 5.23 21.36
C GLY A 172 0.52 6.12 20.14
N LEU A 173 0.76 5.52 18.97
CA LEU A 173 0.92 6.25 17.71
C LEU A 173 -0.33 6.17 16.83
N THR A 174 -0.45 7.13 15.92
CA THR A 174 -1.45 7.16 14.85
C THR A 174 -0.85 7.83 13.62
N THR A 175 -1.61 7.83 12.52
CA THR A 175 -1.20 8.42 11.26
C THR A 175 -2.21 9.42 10.75
N ARG A 176 -1.77 10.45 10.03
CA ARG A 176 -2.63 11.36 9.25
C ARG A 176 -2.13 11.48 7.82
N PRO A 177 -3.01 11.36 6.81
CA PRO A 177 -2.64 11.66 5.43
C PRO A 177 -2.10 13.08 5.28
N VAL A 178 -1.07 13.23 4.45
CA VAL A 178 -0.57 14.53 4.01
C VAL A 178 -0.98 14.71 2.55
N THR A 179 -2.00 15.54 2.33
CA THR A 179 -2.79 15.54 1.08
C THR A 179 -2.04 16.02 -0.16
N ASP A 180 -1.10 16.93 0.02
CA ASP A 180 -0.25 17.56 -1.00
C ASP A 180 1.21 17.06 -0.95
N ALA A 181 1.47 15.99 -0.20
CA ALA A 181 2.75 15.29 -0.22
C ALA A 181 2.95 14.47 -1.51
N PRO A 182 4.20 14.22 -1.94
CA PRO A 182 4.47 13.29 -3.03
C PRO A 182 3.95 11.89 -2.67
N GLY A 183 3.37 11.20 -3.65
CA GLY A 183 2.96 9.81 -3.50
C GLY A 183 4.15 8.84 -3.63
N SER A 184 4.03 7.66 -3.02
CA SER A 184 5.06 6.62 -3.10
C SER A 184 4.63 5.50 -4.04
N ALA A 185 5.21 5.47 -5.24
CA ALA A 185 4.88 4.49 -6.26
C ALA A 185 5.51 3.12 -5.97
N VAL A 186 4.73 2.05 -6.11
CA VAL A 186 5.19 0.66 -6.08
C VAL A 186 5.09 0.07 -7.47
N GLY A 187 6.11 -0.68 -7.87
CA GLY A 187 6.15 -1.39 -9.15
C GLY A 187 6.75 -2.78 -9.04
N LEU A 188 6.47 -3.59 -10.06
CA LEU A 188 7.16 -4.85 -10.31
C LEU A 188 8.28 -4.58 -11.30
N ALA A 189 9.51 -4.93 -10.96
CA ALA A 189 10.69 -4.76 -11.78
C ALA A 189 11.43 -6.08 -12.04
N TRP A 190 12.12 -6.18 -13.17
CA TRP A 190 12.95 -7.33 -13.54
C TRP A 190 14.09 -6.87 -14.49
N LEU A 191 15.14 -7.68 -14.62
CA LEU A 191 16.18 -7.42 -15.62
C LEU A 191 15.63 -7.69 -17.02
N THR A 192 15.80 -6.75 -17.94
CA THR A 192 15.32 -6.88 -19.33
C THR A 192 15.86 -8.14 -20.02
N GLU A 193 17.11 -8.49 -19.77
CA GLU A 193 17.77 -9.66 -20.37
C GLU A 193 17.33 -11.00 -19.76
N SER A 194 16.73 -10.98 -18.57
CA SER A 194 16.27 -12.19 -17.85
C SER A 194 14.76 -12.43 -18.01
N TYR A 195 14.12 -11.77 -18.99
CA TYR A 195 12.70 -11.96 -19.25
C TYR A 195 12.41 -13.39 -19.72
N ASP A 196 11.59 -14.11 -18.96
CA ASP A 196 11.19 -15.48 -19.22
C ASP A 196 9.68 -15.70 -19.04
N ASP A 197 9.22 -16.92 -19.36
CA ASP A 197 7.81 -17.31 -19.22
C ASP A 197 7.25 -17.10 -17.80
N LEU A 198 8.09 -17.33 -16.77
CA LEU A 198 7.67 -17.22 -15.38
C LEU A 198 7.49 -15.76 -14.97
N THR A 199 8.39 -14.89 -15.43
CA THR A 199 8.27 -13.44 -15.31
C THR A 199 7.03 -12.93 -16.03
N GLU A 200 6.75 -13.43 -17.25
CA GLU A 200 5.53 -13.08 -17.98
C GLU A 200 4.26 -13.48 -17.22
N GLU A 201 4.23 -14.68 -16.63
CA GLU A 201 3.08 -15.13 -15.84
C GLU A 201 2.92 -14.28 -14.57
N LEU A 202 4.00 -13.97 -13.86
CA LEU A 202 3.95 -13.05 -12.69
C LEU A 202 3.38 -11.69 -13.09
N ILE A 203 3.86 -11.12 -14.20
CA ILE A 203 3.33 -9.86 -14.77
C ILE A 203 1.84 -10.00 -15.04
N GLY A 204 1.41 -11.15 -15.57
CA GLY A 204 0.00 -11.44 -15.80
C GLY A 204 -0.84 -11.48 -14.54
N ILE A 205 -0.34 -12.14 -13.50
CA ILE A 205 -0.96 -12.22 -12.18
C ILE A 205 -1.08 -10.83 -11.55
N VAL A 206 0.00 -10.05 -11.57
CA VAL A 206 0.04 -8.69 -11.03
C VAL A 206 -0.94 -7.76 -11.75
N ARG A 207 -1.08 -7.90 -13.08
CA ARG A 207 -2.06 -7.17 -13.89
C ARG A 207 -3.50 -7.71 -13.79
N GLY A 208 -3.72 -8.78 -13.03
CA GLY A 208 -5.04 -9.38 -12.85
C GLY A 208 -5.58 -10.13 -14.07
N ARG A 209 -4.72 -10.55 -15.02
CA ARG A 209 -5.14 -11.45 -16.11
C ARG A 209 -5.68 -12.73 -15.49
N THR A 210 -6.90 -13.15 -15.84
CA THR A 210 -7.49 -14.42 -15.36
C THR A 210 -6.88 -15.62 -16.09
N ALA A 211 -6.89 -16.79 -15.46
CA ALA A 211 -6.25 -18.03 -15.97
C ALA A 211 -6.82 -18.53 -17.32
N THR A 212 -7.91 -17.93 -17.81
CA THR A 212 -8.55 -18.29 -19.09
C THR A 212 -7.95 -17.59 -20.31
N SER A 213 -6.87 -16.83 -20.15
CA SER A 213 -6.09 -16.27 -21.26
C SER A 213 -5.07 -17.29 -21.76
N SER A 214 -5.49 -18.22 -22.61
CA SER A 214 -4.63 -19.20 -23.26
C SER A 214 -3.61 -18.56 -24.22
N ARG A 215 -2.49 -18.08 -23.70
CA ARG A 215 -1.22 -17.93 -24.41
C ARG A 215 -0.09 -18.14 -23.40
N GLY A 216 0.21 -19.41 -23.09
CA GLY A 216 1.30 -19.76 -22.18
C GLY A 216 1.13 -21.19 -21.67
N ARG A 217 1.91 -22.12 -22.25
CA ARG A 217 1.97 -23.57 -21.99
C ARG A 217 0.70 -24.38 -22.29
N GLY A 218 0.77 -25.16 -23.38
CA GLY A 218 -0.04 -26.38 -23.53
C GLY A 218 -1.24 -26.34 -24.49
N ALA A 219 -1.31 -25.43 -25.46
CA ALA A 219 -2.30 -25.51 -26.52
C ALA A 219 -1.72 -26.24 -27.76
N THR A 220 -1.69 -27.57 -27.73
CA THR A 220 -1.78 -28.35 -28.97
C THR A 220 -3.12 -28.02 -29.61
N ALA A 221 -3.06 -27.31 -30.73
CA ALA A 221 -4.22 -26.88 -31.49
C ALA A 221 -4.87 -28.07 -32.19
N GLU A 222 -6.06 -28.46 -31.73
CA GLU A 222 -7.04 -29.13 -32.57
C GLU A 222 -8.37 -28.37 -32.45
N ALA A 223 -8.76 -27.74 -33.56
CA ALA A 223 -9.95 -26.91 -33.67
C ALA A 223 -11.15 -27.74 -34.12
N PRO A 224 -12.31 -27.68 -33.44
CA PRO A 224 -13.53 -28.24 -34.00
C PRO A 224 -14.22 -27.19 -34.88
N THR A 225 -14.37 -27.52 -36.16
CA THR A 225 -15.18 -26.80 -37.14
C THR A 225 -16.66 -26.90 -36.78
N LYS A 226 -17.36 -25.76 -36.59
CA LYS A 226 -18.83 -25.73 -36.58
C LYS A 226 -19.37 -25.23 -37.92
N ALA A 227 -20.06 -26.13 -38.60
CA ALA A 227 -20.79 -25.90 -39.84
C ALA A 227 -22.03 -25.01 -39.61
N SER A 228 -22.22 -24.05 -40.50
CA SER A 228 -23.42 -23.20 -40.59
C SER A 228 -24.47 -23.89 -41.48
N GLY A 229 -25.58 -24.34 -40.87
CA GLY A 229 -26.75 -24.86 -41.58
C GLY A 229 -27.72 -23.73 -41.96
N LYS A 230 -27.99 -23.61 -43.27
CA LYS A 230 -28.96 -22.70 -43.88
C LYS A 230 -30.32 -23.41 -44.01
N GLY A 231 -31.38 -22.80 -43.51
CA GLY A 231 -32.78 -23.25 -43.68
C GLY A 231 -33.69 -22.07 -44.05
N SER A 232 -34.35 -22.19 -45.19
CA SER A 232 -35.17 -21.18 -45.89
C SER A 232 -36.62 -21.15 -45.39
N GLY A 233 -37.36 -20.03 -45.52
CA GLY A 233 -38.82 -20.05 -45.39
C GLY A 233 -39.57 -18.74 -45.11
N LYS A 234 -39.72 -17.91 -46.17
CA LYS A 234 -40.74 -16.88 -46.49
C LYS A 234 -42.15 -17.13 -45.86
N GLY A 235 -42.99 -16.18 -45.47
CA GLY A 235 -42.98 -14.71 -45.52
C GLY A 235 -44.36 -14.09 -45.17
N GLY A 236 -44.42 -12.74 -45.17
CA GLY A 236 -45.62 -11.87 -45.29
C GLY A 236 -46.52 -11.78 -44.05
N ALA A 237 -47.08 -10.66 -43.60
CA ALA A 237 -47.16 -9.24 -43.96
C ALA A 237 -47.77 -8.56 -42.69
N GLY A 238 -47.68 -7.29 -42.34
CA GLY A 238 -47.06 -6.10 -42.88
C GLY A 238 -47.50 -4.91 -42.01
N LYS A 239 -46.82 -3.78 -42.24
CA LYS A 239 -47.29 -2.39 -42.07
C LYS A 239 -47.11 -1.67 -40.72
N SER A 240 -46.30 -0.60 -40.84
CA SER A 240 -46.37 0.75 -40.25
C SER A 240 -46.29 0.89 -38.73
N GLY A 241 -45.57 1.86 -38.17
CA GLY A 241 -44.89 3.01 -38.76
C GLY A 241 -44.36 3.92 -37.65
N ALA A 242 -43.34 4.67 -38.04
CA ALA A 242 -42.70 5.83 -37.41
C ALA A 242 -43.38 6.49 -36.20
N GLY A 243 -42.55 6.79 -35.21
CA GLY A 243 -42.88 7.70 -34.13
C GLY A 243 -43.09 9.14 -34.59
N LYS A 244 -43.66 9.94 -33.68
CA LYS A 244 -43.51 11.39 -33.67
C LYS A 244 -43.68 11.93 -32.26
N ALA A 245 -42.82 12.91 -31.97
CA ALA A 245 -42.72 13.72 -30.77
C ALA A 245 -43.90 14.70 -30.57
N GLY A 246 -43.93 15.27 -29.37
CA GLY A 246 -44.75 16.40 -28.91
C GLY A 246 -45.46 16.03 -27.62
N GLY A 247 -45.42 16.77 -26.52
CA GLY A 247 -45.02 18.14 -26.23
C GLY A 247 -45.91 18.64 -25.08
N ALA A 248 -45.37 19.59 -24.29
CA ALA A 248 -46.06 20.54 -23.41
C ALA A 248 -46.56 20.13 -21.99
N LYS A 249 -45.91 20.78 -21.02
CA LYS A 249 -46.42 21.50 -19.82
C LYS A 249 -47.91 21.42 -19.46
N SER A 250 -48.16 21.16 -18.18
CA SER A 250 -48.92 21.98 -17.20
C SER A 250 -48.64 21.36 -15.81
N GLY A 251 -48.62 22.04 -14.66
CA GLY A 251 -49.33 23.23 -14.22
C GLY A 251 -50.12 22.87 -12.96
N THR A 252 -49.53 23.17 -11.80
CA THR A 252 -50.15 23.54 -10.50
C THR A 252 -51.43 22.82 -10.03
N GLY A 253 -51.34 22.15 -8.86
CA GLY A 253 -52.47 21.69 -8.05
C GLY A 253 -52.18 21.83 -6.55
N LYS A 254 -53.12 22.43 -5.84
CA LYS A 254 -53.03 23.10 -4.53
C LYS A 254 -53.68 22.26 -3.42
N GLY A 255 -53.01 22.16 -2.27
CA GLY A 255 -53.58 22.34 -0.92
C GLY A 255 -54.51 21.30 -0.28
N GLY A 256 -54.38 21.16 1.06
CA GLY A 256 -55.38 20.58 1.97
C GLY A 256 -54.79 19.52 2.90
N ALA A 257 -54.16 19.89 4.03
CA ALA A 257 -54.77 20.15 5.35
C ALA A 257 -55.23 18.89 6.12
N GLY A 258 -54.56 18.64 7.25
CA GLY A 258 -54.96 17.70 8.29
C GLY A 258 -54.26 18.02 9.62
N LYS A 259 -54.92 18.88 10.44
CA LYS A 259 -54.72 18.98 11.91
C LYS A 259 -54.88 17.57 12.50
N GLY A 260 -54.19 17.13 13.55
CA GLY A 260 -53.79 17.82 14.78
C GLY A 260 -54.36 17.00 15.95
N GLY A 261 -53.53 16.69 16.95
CA GLY A 261 -53.95 15.93 18.12
C GLY A 261 -52.89 16.00 19.21
N ALA A 262 -53.06 16.95 20.12
CA ALA A 262 -52.18 17.27 21.24
C ALA A 262 -52.46 16.38 22.47
N GLY A 263 -51.47 16.31 23.36
CA GLY A 263 -51.60 15.80 24.74
C GLY A 263 -50.21 15.67 25.38
N LYS A 264 -49.57 16.78 25.79
CA LYS A 264 -49.65 17.48 27.08
C LYS A 264 -48.59 16.99 28.09
N ALA A 265 -47.75 17.96 28.45
CA ALA A 265 -46.66 17.91 29.41
C ALA A 265 -47.09 17.72 30.87
N THR A 266 -46.14 17.27 31.69
CA THR A 266 -45.92 17.75 33.08
C THR A 266 -44.40 17.79 33.33
N LYS A 267 -43.84 19.00 33.48
CA LYS A 267 -43.45 19.70 34.73
C LYS A 267 -42.13 19.20 35.33
N GLY A 268 -41.13 20.09 35.28
CA GLY A 268 -39.86 19.92 35.96
C GLY A 268 -39.87 20.37 37.42
N ALA A 269 -38.71 20.24 38.06
CA ALA A 269 -38.29 21.03 39.20
C ALA A 269 -36.75 21.05 39.25
N ALA A 270 -36.24 22.14 39.82
CA ALA A 270 -34.95 22.72 39.55
C ALA A 270 -33.90 22.50 40.65
N ALA A 271 -32.68 22.90 40.27
CA ALA A 271 -31.69 23.65 41.07
C ALA A 271 -30.77 22.90 42.05
N GLY A 272 -29.47 23.21 41.92
CA GLY A 272 -28.57 23.35 43.06
C GLY A 272 -27.11 22.98 42.78
N GLY A 273 -26.22 23.99 42.75
CA GLY A 273 -24.81 23.75 43.09
C GLY A 273 -23.74 24.38 42.19
N ARG A 274 -23.69 25.71 42.07
CA ARG A 274 -22.45 26.42 41.71
C ARG A 274 -21.89 27.08 42.97
N ARG A 275 -20.66 26.74 43.35
CA ARG A 275 -19.78 27.56 44.20
C ARG A 275 -18.32 27.13 44.00
N ALA A 276 -17.52 28.06 43.48
CA ALA A 276 -16.07 28.12 43.64
C ALA A 276 -15.74 29.53 44.14
N PRO A 277 -14.74 29.69 45.03
CA PRO A 277 -13.93 30.89 44.94
C PRO A 277 -12.41 30.66 45.08
N SER A 278 -11.69 31.47 44.30
CA SER A 278 -10.34 32.04 44.48
C SER A 278 -9.09 31.18 44.23
N PRO A 279 -8.18 31.65 43.34
CA PRO A 279 -6.75 31.39 43.47
C PRO A 279 -6.04 32.46 44.32
N ARG A 280 -5.05 31.97 45.08
CA ARG A 280 -4.17 32.71 45.98
C ARG A 280 -3.14 33.52 45.19
N THR A 281 -2.83 34.70 45.70
CA THR A 281 -1.70 35.53 45.27
C THR A 281 -0.42 35.08 45.98
N SER A 282 0.63 34.82 45.22
CA SER A 282 2.03 34.79 45.65
C SER A 282 2.83 35.24 44.42
N GLY A 283 3.49 36.40 44.40
CA GLY A 283 4.62 36.71 45.28
C GLY A 283 5.90 36.27 44.57
N GLY A 284 6.44 37.09 43.67
CA GLY A 284 7.61 36.75 42.86
C GLY A 284 8.34 37.98 42.33
N ARG A 285 9.47 38.28 42.95
CA ARG A 285 10.41 39.41 42.77
C ARG A 285 10.88 39.70 41.33
N LYS A 286 11.15 40.99 41.11
CA LYS A 286 11.96 41.58 40.02
C LYS A 286 13.39 41.00 39.95
N PRO A 287 14.00 40.87 38.76
CA PRO A 287 15.46 40.87 38.60
C PRO A 287 15.99 42.31 38.49
N GLY A 288 17.06 42.59 39.25
CA GLY A 288 17.77 43.86 39.25
C GLY A 288 18.53 44.13 37.96
N THR A 289 18.57 45.39 37.58
CA THR A 289 19.37 45.94 36.49
C THR A 289 20.85 46.00 36.88
N ASN A 290 21.67 45.22 36.19
CA ASN A 290 23.13 45.30 36.25
C ASN A 290 23.59 46.56 35.49
N ARG A 291 24.05 47.59 36.22
CA ARG A 291 24.82 48.71 35.65
C ARG A 291 26.30 48.51 36.00
N GLY A 292 27.06 48.01 35.03
CA GLY A 292 28.52 48.08 35.03
C GLY A 292 29.01 48.74 33.75
N ARG A 293 29.44 50.00 33.82
CA ARG A 293 30.40 50.57 32.86
C ARG A 293 31.05 51.86 33.38
N LYS A 294 32.39 51.83 33.34
CA LYS A 294 33.39 52.92 33.23
C LYS A 294 33.44 53.87 34.45
N ARG A 295 34.56 53.98 35.15
CA ARG A 295 35.87 54.45 34.67
C ARG A 295 37.00 53.90 35.53
#